data_AF-A0A3D2WAH7-F1
#
_entry.id   AF-A0A3D2WAH7-F1
#
_cell.length_a   1.000
_cell.length_b   1.000
_cell.length_c   1.000
_cell.angle_alpha   90.00
_cell.angle_beta   90.00
_cell.angle_gamma   90.00
#
_symmetry.space_group_name_H-M   'P 1'
#
loop_
_entity.id
_entity.type
_entity.pdbx_description
1 polymer ?
#
loop_
_entity_poly.entity_id
_entity_poly.type
_entity_poly.pdbx_seq_one_letter_code
_entity_poly.pdbx_strand_id
1 'polypeptide(L)'
;MSLLKYDAQVRNQGLDLSLTPKESGHASVDLIRTLAVFAEAPASEHIHLWKTLGIEDSPSASDYADVFLFQLYPYASVHLGSEGMLGGEAQSRVAGFWGALGRNSPPEPDHLSALLGLYATLSEQIGLVGNSSGKPPRFSEAETLMINRGRDALLQEHIAPWVPAYLERVIEIAAGPYRSWALLLDKVLRVELVRAGCPKQLPLHLRESSPLADPRTDGADAFISGLLAPVRAGIILARADLARLSSELDLGLRAGERRYALEHLLSQDSSRFLQSLATEADRQAAGHEHRRELLGITADFFLDQARATSKLLRKLSEGGARITAETVS
;
A
#
# COMPACT_ATOMS: atom_id res chain seq x y z
N MET A 1 -7.76 2.23 17.20
CA MET A 1 -6.97 1.94 18.42
C MET A 1 -6.64 3.31 19.01
N SER A 2 -6.86 3.55 20.31
CA SER A 2 -6.47 4.86 20.90
C SER A 2 -4.98 5.12 20.65
N LEU A 3 -4.59 6.35 20.30
CA LEU A 3 -3.19 6.78 20.11
C LEU A 3 -2.28 6.28 21.26
N LEU A 4 -2.82 6.19 22.48
CA LEU A 4 -2.13 5.69 23.68
C LEU A 4 -1.78 4.20 23.64
N LYS A 5 -2.61 3.34 23.03
CA LYS A 5 -2.30 1.90 22.88
C LYS A 5 -1.24 1.66 21.80
N TYR A 6 -1.14 2.56 20.84
CA TYR A 6 -0.18 2.49 19.73
C TYR A 6 1.24 2.89 20.16
N ASP A 7 1.35 3.94 20.96
CA ASP A 7 2.62 4.34 21.58
C ASP A 7 3.31 3.20 22.35
N ALA A 8 2.53 2.34 23.01
CA ALA A 8 3.06 1.18 23.71
C ALA A 8 3.61 0.11 22.75
N GLN A 9 2.97 -0.10 21.59
CA GLN A 9 3.38 -1.08 20.59
C GLN A 9 4.61 -0.62 19.79
N VAL A 10 4.73 0.68 19.54
CA VAL A 10 5.89 1.31 18.88
C VAL A 10 7.12 1.38 19.78
N ARG A 11 6.95 1.69 21.07
CA ARG A 11 8.06 1.64 22.04
C ARG A 11 8.65 0.24 22.14
N ASN A 12 7.82 -0.79 22.05
CA ASN A 12 8.27 -2.18 21.99
C ASN A 12 9.04 -2.52 20.68
N GLN A 13 8.96 -1.68 19.64
CA GLN A 13 9.70 -1.84 18.38
C GLN A 13 10.95 -0.95 18.29
N GLY A 14 11.37 -0.29 19.39
CA GLY A 14 12.68 0.36 19.51
C GLY A 14 12.84 1.73 18.88
N LEU A 15 11.75 2.42 18.50
CA LEU A 15 11.80 3.78 17.95
C LEU A 15 11.22 4.81 18.92
N ASP A 16 12.10 5.59 19.56
CA ASP A 16 11.74 6.74 20.38
C ASP A 16 11.54 8.00 19.50
N LEU A 17 10.56 7.94 18.60
CA LEU A 17 10.14 9.10 17.82
C LEU A 17 9.01 9.80 18.59
N SER A 18 9.39 10.72 19.48
CA SER A 18 8.48 11.64 20.16
C SER A 18 7.83 12.58 19.15
N LEU A 19 6.76 12.12 18.50
CA LEU A 19 5.80 12.99 17.84
C LEU A 19 4.76 13.34 18.90
N THR A 20 5.06 14.31 19.77
CA THR A 20 4.00 14.97 20.53
C THR A 20 3.00 15.51 19.50
N PRO A 21 1.74 15.03 19.46
CA PRO A 21 0.74 15.60 18.58
C PRO A 21 0.66 17.08 18.95
N LYS A 22 1.00 17.98 18.03
CA LYS A 22 0.57 19.37 18.20
C LYS A 22 -0.94 19.32 18.36
N GLU A 23 -1.47 20.15 19.25
CA GLU A 23 -2.89 20.27 19.61
C GLU A 23 -3.85 20.51 18.40
N SER A 24 -3.32 20.58 17.17
CA SER A 24 -3.99 20.86 15.91
C SER A 24 -4.67 19.68 15.21
N GLY A 25 -4.56 18.43 15.70
CA GLY A 25 -5.27 17.28 15.10
C GLY A 25 -4.89 16.93 13.64
N HIS A 26 -3.77 17.46 13.16
CA HIS A 26 -3.22 17.29 11.81
C HIS A 26 -1.71 17.02 11.88
N ALA A 27 -1.18 16.19 10.99
CA ALA A 27 0.24 16.07 10.78
C ALA A 27 0.80 17.31 10.06
N SER A 28 2.09 17.60 10.30
CA SER A 28 2.77 18.71 9.61
C SER A 28 2.79 18.48 8.10
N VAL A 29 2.30 19.46 7.33
CA VAL A 29 2.32 19.43 5.85
C VAL A 29 3.74 19.21 5.33
N ASP A 30 4.73 19.91 5.90
CA ASP A 30 6.14 19.78 5.50
C ASP A 30 6.70 18.39 5.80
N LEU A 31 6.21 17.73 6.86
CA LEU A 31 6.62 16.36 7.17
C LEU A 31 6.04 15.39 6.14
N ILE A 32 4.76 15.50 5.77
CA ILE A 32 4.16 14.67 4.73
C ILE A 32 4.91 14.86 3.41
N ARG A 33 5.20 16.11 3.04
CA ARG A 33 5.94 16.43 1.82
C ARG A 33 7.37 15.85 1.84
N THR A 34 8.05 15.92 2.97
CA THR A 34 9.39 15.32 3.13
C THR A 34 9.33 13.79 3.00
N LEU A 35 8.36 13.15 3.64
CA LEU A 35 8.18 11.70 3.56
C LEU A 35 7.74 11.23 2.17
N ALA A 36 7.03 12.07 1.42
CA ALA A 36 6.66 11.79 0.03
C ALA A 36 7.91 11.63 -0.85
N VAL A 37 8.85 12.57 -0.73
CA VAL A 37 10.12 12.56 -1.48
C VAL A 37 10.93 11.28 -1.22
N PHE A 38 10.85 10.70 -0.02
CA PHE A 38 11.58 9.48 0.32
C PHE A 38 11.04 8.21 -0.35
N ALA A 39 9.86 8.29 -0.96
CA ALA A 39 9.36 7.23 -1.85
C ALA A 39 9.98 7.28 -3.26
N GLU A 40 10.81 8.29 -3.56
CA GLU A 40 11.56 8.40 -4.82
C GLU A 40 13.01 7.93 -4.66
N ALA A 41 13.69 7.74 -5.79
CA ALA A 41 15.10 7.35 -5.81
C ALA A 41 15.95 8.37 -5.02
N PRO A 42 16.87 7.92 -4.15
CA PRO A 42 17.71 8.82 -3.36
C PRO A 42 18.50 9.78 -4.24
N ALA A 43 18.39 11.06 -3.94
CA ALA A 43 19.09 12.14 -4.63
C ALA A 43 19.91 12.96 -3.61
N SER A 44 21.06 13.47 -4.06
CA SER A 44 22.01 14.19 -3.21
C SER A 44 21.40 15.43 -2.54
N GLU A 45 20.42 16.04 -3.20
CA GLU A 45 19.67 17.21 -2.80
C GLU A 45 18.86 16.97 -1.53
N HIS A 46 18.39 15.74 -1.30
CA HIS A 46 17.46 15.40 -0.22
C HIS A 46 18.09 14.52 0.87
N ILE A 47 19.38 14.16 0.72
CA ILE A 47 20.04 13.22 1.64
C ILE A 47 20.09 13.72 3.10
N HIS A 48 20.25 15.03 3.28
CA HIS A 48 20.29 15.68 4.60
C HIS A 48 18.93 15.63 5.34
N LEU A 49 17.83 15.42 4.63
CA LEU A 49 16.49 15.35 5.22
C LEU A 49 16.30 14.07 6.04
N TRP A 50 16.96 12.96 5.67
CA TRP A 50 16.89 11.69 6.39
C TRP A 50 17.35 11.85 7.85
N LYS A 51 18.52 12.47 8.01
CA LYS A 51 19.08 12.78 9.34
C LYS A 51 18.21 13.77 10.12
N THR A 52 17.64 14.77 9.43
CA THR A 52 16.73 15.74 10.06
C THR A 52 15.50 15.07 10.67
N LEU A 53 15.01 13.98 10.07
CA LEU A 53 13.90 13.18 10.58
C LEU A 53 14.32 12.09 11.57
N GLY A 54 15.58 12.09 12.02
CA GLY A 54 16.11 11.11 12.98
C GLY A 54 16.33 9.72 12.37
N ILE A 55 16.40 9.61 11.05
CA ILE A 55 16.79 8.37 10.37
C ILE A 55 18.31 8.46 10.15
N GLU A 56 19.05 7.72 10.97
CA GLU A 56 20.51 7.89 11.12
C GLU A 56 21.28 7.57 9.83
N ASP A 57 20.79 6.61 9.05
CA ASP A 57 21.36 6.22 7.76
C ASP A 57 20.60 6.85 6.60
N SER A 58 21.32 7.27 5.56
CA SER A 58 20.73 7.66 4.29
C SER A 58 20.75 6.47 3.33
N PRO A 59 19.65 6.18 2.62
CA PRO A 59 19.61 5.05 1.69
C PRO A 59 20.52 5.27 0.49
N SER A 60 21.14 4.19 0.03
CA SER A 60 21.80 4.11 -1.27
C SER A 60 20.78 3.84 -2.39
N ALA A 61 21.21 4.03 -3.64
CA ALA A 61 20.42 3.62 -4.80
C ALA A 61 20.16 2.10 -4.82
N SER A 62 21.05 1.29 -4.25
CA SER A 62 20.84 -0.16 -4.11
C SER A 62 19.71 -0.46 -3.13
N ASP A 63 19.70 0.20 -1.97
CA ASP A 63 18.63 0.04 -0.98
C ASP A 63 17.27 0.39 -1.59
N TYR A 64 17.23 1.44 -2.42
CA TYR A 64 16.01 1.85 -3.13
C TYR A 64 15.56 0.78 -4.12
N ALA A 65 16.48 0.27 -4.95
CA ALA A 65 16.17 -0.75 -5.93
C ALA A 65 15.66 -2.04 -5.27
N ASP A 66 16.33 -2.47 -4.21
CA ASP A 66 15.99 -3.68 -3.46
C ASP A 66 14.57 -3.61 -2.90
N VAL A 67 14.15 -2.47 -2.35
CA VAL A 67 12.80 -2.32 -1.80
C VAL A 67 11.77 -2.00 -2.88
N PHE A 68 11.96 -0.94 -3.66
CA PHE A 68 10.88 -0.35 -4.46
C PHE A 68 10.88 -0.77 -5.93
N LEU A 69 11.97 -1.33 -6.45
CA LEU A 69 12.04 -1.82 -7.83
C LEU A 69 11.91 -3.35 -7.93
N PHE A 70 12.24 -4.07 -6.86
CA PHE A 70 12.18 -5.54 -6.86
C PHE A 70 11.12 -6.12 -5.92
N GLN A 71 10.82 -5.50 -4.77
CA GLN A 71 9.92 -6.10 -3.77
C GLN A 71 8.53 -5.46 -3.79
N LEU A 72 8.45 -4.13 -3.68
CA LEU A 72 7.24 -3.40 -3.33
C LEU A 72 7.12 -2.10 -4.13
N TYR A 73 6.54 -2.19 -5.32
CA TYR A 73 6.32 -1.04 -6.20
C TYR A 73 5.40 0.01 -5.53
N PRO A 74 5.84 1.28 -5.43
CA PRO A 74 5.10 2.37 -4.77
C PRO A 74 4.04 3.01 -5.68
N TYR A 75 3.27 2.22 -6.44
CA TYR A 75 2.26 2.70 -7.39
C TYR A 75 0.89 2.14 -7.07
N ALA A 76 -0.13 3.01 -6.99
CA ALA A 76 -1.48 2.56 -6.65
C ALA A 76 -2.02 1.53 -7.66
N SER A 77 -1.65 1.60 -8.95
CA SER A 77 -2.10 0.63 -9.95
C SER A 77 -1.65 -0.80 -9.67
N VAL A 78 -0.48 -0.99 -9.06
CA VAL A 78 0.04 -2.31 -8.70
C VAL A 78 -0.80 -2.96 -7.61
N HIS A 79 -1.41 -2.15 -6.73
CA HIS A 79 -2.17 -2.65 -5.59
C HIS A 79 -3.68 -2.68 -5.84
N LEU A 80 -4.19 -1.74 -6.64
CA LEU A 80 -5.62 -1.51 -6.87
C LEU A 80 -6.08 -1.92 -8.27
N GLY A 81 -5.16 -2.10 -9.22
CA GLY A 81 -5.46 -2.59 -10.56
C GLY A 81 -5.73 -4.10 -10.56
N SER A 82 -6.65 -4.53 -11.41
CA SER A 82 -7.07 -5.94 -11.50
C SER A 82 -5.95 -6.87 -11.99
N GLU A 83 -4.98 -6.28 -12.69
CA GLU A 83 -3.82 -6.91 -13.29
C GLU A 83 -2.63 -6.97 -12.32
N GLY A 84 -2.63 -6.14 -11.26
CA GLY A 84 -1.52 -6.05 -10.31
C GLY A 84 -0.22 -5.51 -10.93
N MET A 85 -0.33 -4.64 -11.93
CA MET A 85 0.79 -4.11 -12.74
C MET A 85 0.79 -2.58 -12.81
N LEU A 86 1.89 -2.01 -13.31
CA LEU A 86 2.01 -0.58 -13.55
C LEU A 86 1.05 -0.12 -14.66
N GLY A 87 0.36 1.00 -14.43
CA GLY A 87 -0.51 1.62 -15.42
C GLY A 87 -1.94 1.09 -15.43
N GLY A 88 -2.52 1.02 -16.63
CA GLY A 88 -3.89 0.53 -16.83
C GLY A 88 -4.98 1.47 -16.29
N GLU A 89 -6.14 0.88 -15.99
CA GLU A 89 -7.32 1.63 -15.61
C GLU A 89 -7.17 2.32 -14.25
N ALA A 90 -6.52 1.66 -13.28
CA ALA A 90 -6.29 2.22 -11.96
C ALA A 90 -5.44 3.50 -12.01
N GLN A 91 -4.35 3.51 -12.80
CA GLN A 91 -3.57 4.73 -13.02
C GLN A 91 -4.38 5.81 -13.75
N SER A 92 -5.14 5.43 -14.78
CA SER A 92 -5.98 6.35 -15.55
C SER A 92 -7.02 7.06 -14.69
N ARG A 93 -7.60 6.35 -13.70
CA ARG A 93 -8.54 6.92 -12.72
C ARG A 93 -7.87 7.95 -11.82
N VAL A 94 -6.66 7.66 -11.34
CA VAL A 94 -5.89 8.63 -10.56
C VAL A 94 -5.54 9.85 -11.41
N ALA A 95 -5.09 9.67 -12.65
CA ALA A 95 -4.84 10.78 -13.58
C ALA A 95 -6.10 11.64 -13.81
N GLY A 96 -7.27 11.01 -13.96
CA GLY A 96 -8.56 11.70 -14.04
C GLY A 96 -8.89 12.49 -12.78
N PHE A 97 -8.54 11.97 -11.60
CA PHE A 97 -8.71 12.68 -10.33
C PHE A 97 -7.87 13.95 -10.25
N TRP A 98 -6.62 13.94 -10.75
CA TRP A 98 -5.81 15.16 -10.91
C TRP A 98 -6.54 16.21 -11.76
N GLY A 99 -7.09 15.79 -12.91
CA GLY A 99 -7.86 16.66 -13.80
C GLY A 99 -9.13 17.21 -13.14
N ALA A 100 -9.84 16.39 -12.36
CA ALA A 100 -11.04 16.82 -11.61
C ALA A 100 -10.73 17.89 -10.55
N LEU A 101 -9.50 17.91 -10.03
CA LEU A 101 -9.00 18.97 -9.15
C LEU A 101 -8.48 20.21 -9.91
N GLY A 102 -8.63 20.26 -11.23
CA GLY A 102 -8.14 21.35 -12.07
C GLY A 102 -6.62 21.41 -12.17
N ARG A 103 -5.93 20.26 -12.00
CA ARG A 103 -4.47 20.17 -12.02
C ARG A 103 -4.00 19.32 -13.19
N ASN A 104 -2.81 19.64 -13.69
CA ASN A 104 -2.13 18.77 -14.64
C ASN A 104 -1.63 17.51 -13.93
N SER A 105 -1.97 16.36 -14.48
CA SER A 105 -1.44 15.07 -14.03
C SER A 105 0.08 15.03 -14.25
N PRO A 106 0.89 14.63 -13.25
CA PRO A 106 2.30 14.33 -13.50
C PRO A 106 2.43 13.05 -14.35
N PRO A 107 3.65 12.74 -14.86
CA PRO A 107 3.90 11.54 -15.66
C PRO A 107 3.56 10.23 -14.93
N GLU A 108 3.74 10.21 -13.61
CA GLU A 108 3.45 9.07 -12.75
C GLU A 108 2.39 9.48 -11.71
N PRO A 109 1.11 9.58 -12.11
CA PRO A 109 0.07 10.19 -11.28
C PRO A 109 -0.32 9.39 -10.05
N ASP A 110 -0.07 8.09 -10.08
CA ASP A 110 -0.43 7.13 -9.04
C ASP A 110 0.78 6.66 -8.21
N HIS A 111 1.95 7.25 -8.44
CA HIS A 111 3.11 7.05 -7.59
C HIS A 111 2.87 7.61 -6.18
N LEU A 112 3.35 6.92 -5.15
CA LEU A 112 3.14 7.29 -3.75
C LEU A 112 3.61 8.71 -3.44
N SER A 113 4.78 9.11 -3.97
CA SER A 113 5.29 10.47 -3.80
C SER A 113 4.33 11.52 -4.38
N ALA A 114 3.81 11.28 -5.60
CA ALA A 114 2.89 12.20 -6.26
C ALA A 114 1.59 12.35 -5.47
N LEU A 115 1.03 11.24 -4.98
CA LEU A 115 -0.19 11.22 -4.17
C LEU A 115 -0.01 11.94 -2.83
N LEU A 116 1.08 11.67 -2.11
CA LEU A 116 1.38 12.34 -0.84
C LEU A 116 1.71 13.82 -1.03
N GLY A 117 2.41 14.19 -2.10
CA GLY A 117 2.70 15.57 -2.48
C GLY A 117 1.43 16.36 -2.81
N LEU A 118 0.48 15.74 -3.53
CA LEU A 118 -0.84 16.32 -3.77
C LEU A 118 -1.61 16.50 -2.46
N TYR A 119 -1.60 15.49 -1.60
CA TYR A 119 -2.26 15.54 -0.29
C TYR A 119 -1.71 16.68 0.57
N ALA A 120 -0.39 16.83 0.64
CA ALA A 120 0.26 17.93 1.33
C ALA A 120 -0.14 19.29 0.74
N THR A 121 -0.17 19.41 -0.60
CA THR A 121 -0.58 20.64 -1.28
C THR A 121 -2.01 21.05 -0.96
N LEU A 122 -2.96 20.10 -1.00
CA LEU A 122 -4.36 20.37 -0.65
C LEU A 122 -4.49 20.74 0.84
N SER A 123 -3.73 20.09 1.72
CA SER A 123 -3.71 20.37 3.16
C SER A 123 -3.16 21.77 3.46
N GLU A 124 -2.11 22.20 2.76
CA GLU A 124 -1.55 23.55 2.87
C GLU A 124 -2.57 24.63 2.47
N GLN A 125 -3.28 24.40 1.36
CA GLN A 125 -4.31 25.32 0.89
C GLN A 125 -5.41 25.52 1.93
N ILE A 126 -5.80 24.46 2.65
CA ILE A 126 -6.78 24.54 3.75
C ILE A 126 -6.21 25.31 4.94
N GLY A 127 -4.95 25.07 5.32
CA GLY A 127 -4.27 25.77 6.41
C GLY A 127 -4.10 27.28 6.17
N LEU A 128 -3.90 27.68 4.91
CA LEU A 128 -3.87 29.10 4.50
C LEU A 128 -5.24 29.79 4.64
N VAL A 129 -6.33 29.05 4.51
CA VAL A 129 -7.70 29.57 4.69
C VAL A 129 -8.01 29.81 6.18
N GLY A 130 -7.41 29.03 7.09
CA GLY A 130 -7.66 29.12 8.54
C GLY A 130 -6.86 30.17 9.33
N ASN A 131 -5.72 30.65 8.81
CA ASN A 131 -4.74 31.45 9.57
C ASN A 131 -4.57 32.92 9.11
N SER A 132 -5.49 33.46 8.31
CA SER A 132 -5.36 34.84 7.84
C SER A 132 -6.04 35.84 8.78
N SER A 133 -5.35 36.23 9.84
CA SER A 133 -5.70 37.44 10.61
C SER A 133 -5.53 38.68 9.71
N GLY A 134 -6.65 39.17 9.16
CA GLY A 134 -6.76 40.50 8.53
C GLY A 134 -6.59 40.57 7.00
N LYS A 135 -6.38 39.45 6.29
CA LYS A 135 -6.42 39.41 4.82
C LYS A 135 -7.73 38.79 4.33
N PRO A 136 -8.31 39.28 3.22
CA PRO A 136 -9.49 38.64 2.64
C PRO A 136 -9.16 37.17 2.32
N PRO A 137 -10.11 36.24 2.52
CA PRO A 137 -9.90 34.84 2.24
C PRO A 137 -9.50 34.67 0.77
N ARG A 138 -8.42 33.90 0.53
CA ARG A 138 -7.88 33.67 -0.82
C ARG A 138 -8.84 32.89 -1.73
N PHE A 139 -9.73 32.11 -1.13
CA PHE A 139 -10.70 31.25 -1.79
C PHE A 139 -12.09 31.54 -1.24
N SER A 140 -13.10 31.39 -2.08
CA SER A 140 -14.51 31.39 -1.67
C SER A 140 -14.82 30.21 -0.75
N GLU A 141 -15.97 30.26 -0.07
CA GLU A 141 -16.46 29.15 0.76
C GLU A 141 -16.66 27.87 -0.06
N ALA A 142 -17.20 28.00 -1.28
CA ALA A 142 -17.40 26.88 -2.19
C ALA A 142 -16.07 26.23 -2.61
N GLU A 143 -15.06 27.02 -2.98
CA GLU A 143 -13.73 26.52 -3.31
C GLU A 143 -13.09 25.82 -2.11
N THR A 144 -13.21 26.41 -0.92
CA THR A 144 -12.71 25.82 0.33
C THR A 144 -13.35 24.45 0.60
N LEU A 145 -14.66 24.34 0.43
CA LEU A 145 -15.37 23.06 0.57
C LEU A 145 -14.90 22.02 -0.46
N MET A 146 -14.68 22.44 -1.71
CA MET A 146 -14.19 21.56 -2.77
C MET A 146 -12.77 21.07 -2.49
N ILE A 147 -11.87 21.93 -2.00
CA ILE A 147 -10.50 21.53 -1.62
C ILE A 147 -10.54 20.53 -0.46
N ASN A 148 -11.37 20.76 0.57
CA ASN A 148 -11.53 19.84 1.69
C ASN A 148 -12.03 18.47 1.23
N ARG A 149 -13.09 18.44 0.40
CA ARG A 149 -13.62 17.20 -0.17
C ARG A 149 -12.60 16.49 -1.06
N GLY A 150 -11.86 17.25 -1.88
CA GLY A 150 -10.79 16.72 -2.72
C GLY A 150 -9.67 16.08 -1.91
N ARG A 151 -9.21 16.72 -0.82
CA ARG A 151 -8.20 16.15 0.08
C ARG A 151 -8.69 14.85 0.73
N ASP A 152 -9.91 14.85 1.26
CA ASP A 152 -10.44 13.69 1.98
C ASP A 152 -10.76 12.55 1.00
N ALA A 153 -11.26 12.85 -0.20
CA ALA A 153 -11.42 11.87 -1.29
C ALA A 153 -10.08 11.28 -1.73
N LEU A 154 -9.04 12.10 -1.92
CA LEU A 154 -7.69 11.60 -2.25
C LEU A 154 -7.21 10.59 -1.21
N LEU A 155 -7.37 10.92 0.07
CA LEU A 155 -6.97 10.04 1.16
C LEU A 155 -7.77 8.74 1.14
N GLN A 156 -9.10 8.81 1.09
CA GLN A 156 -9.97 7.63 1.22
C GLN A 156 -10.02 6.76 -0.05
N GLU A 157 -9.92 7.34 -1.24
CA GLU A 157 -10.08 6.64 -2.52
C GLU A 157 -8.74 6.24 -3.17
N HIS A 158 -7.63 6.92 -2.88
CA HIS A 158 -6.40 6.71 -3.64
C HIS A 158 -5.16 6.42 -2.79
N ILE A 159 -5.21 6.64 -1.47
CA ILE A 159 -4.08 6.39 -0.55
C ILE A 159 -4.43 5.28 0.45
N ALA A 160 -5.44 5.50 1.28
CA ALA A 160 -5.89 4.59 2.34
C ALA A 160 -6.15 3.13 1.91
N PRO A 161 -6.66 2.87 0.68
CA PRO A 161 -6.99 1.51 0.27
C PRO A 161 -5.78 0.56 0.19
N TRP A 162 -4.58 1.08 -0.05
CA TRP A 162 -3.41 0.22 -0.25
C TRP A 162 -2.22 0.60 0.64
N VAL A 163 -2.01 1.89 0.93
CA VAL A 163 -0.80 2.36 1.61
C VAL A 163 -0.60 1.76 3.01
N PRO A 164 -1.61 1.62 3.88
CA PRO A 164 -1.41 1.01 5.20
C PRO A 164 -0.99 -0.47 5.16
N ALA A 165 -1.46 -1.23 4.18
CA ALA A 165 -1.03 -2.61 3.95
C ALA A 165 0.36 -2.66 3.32
N TYR A 166 0.60 -1.81 2.32
CA TYR A 166 1.90 -1.63 1.69
C TYR A 166 3.00 -1.27 2.70
N LEU A 167 2.76 -0.31 3.59
CA LEU A 167 3.75 0.09 4.60
C LEU A 167 4.04 -1.01 5.60
N GLU A 168 3.05 -1.82 6.02
CA GLU A 168 3.32 -3.01 6.83
C GLU A 168 4.28 -3.96 6.11
N ARG A 169 4.09 -4.17 4.81
CA ARG A 169 5.00 -5.00 4.01
C ARG A 169 6.39 -4.38 3.87
N VAL A 170 6.50 -3.06 3.69
CA VAL A 170 7.82 -2.39 3.71
C VAL A 170 8.50 -2.58 5.06
N ILE A 171 7.78 -2.48 6.17
CA ILE A 171 8.32 -2.65 7.53
C ILE A 171 8.81 -4.09 7.77
N GLU A 172 8.14 -5.07 7.18
CA GLU A 172 8.47 -6.49 7.27
C GLU A 172 9.65 -6.90 6.39
N ILE A 173 9.80 -6.28 5.20
CA ILE A 173 10.81 -6.67 4.21
C ILE A 173 12.06 -5.80 4.26
N ALA A 174 11.91 -4.49 4.43
CA ALA A 174 13.04 -3.56 4.36
C ALA A 174 13.85 -3.56 5.66
N ALA A 175 15.13 -3.19 5.54
CA ALA A 175 16.01 -2.88 6.66
C ALA A 175 16.38 -1.39 6.67
N GLY A 176 16.99 -0.95 7.77
CA GLY A 176 17.62 0.37 7.89
C GLY A 176 16.69 1.56 7.56
N PRO A 177 17.08 2.44 6.62
CA PRO A 177 16.39 3.71 6.40
C PRO A 177 14.95 3.56 5.91
N TYR A 178 14.67 2.64 4.99
CA TYR A 178 13.31 2.48 4.45
C TYR A 178 12.34 1.84 5.44
N ARG A 179 12.81 0.98 6.33
CA ARG A 179 11.99 0.49 7.44
C ARG A 179 11.61 1.64 8.38
N SER A 180 12.58 2.51 8.71
CA SER A 180 12.37 3.67 9.58
C SER A 180 11.44 4.70 8.95
N TRP A 181 11.61 4.97 7.65
CA TRP A 181 10.70 5.81 6.86
C TRP A 181 9.28 5.25 6.87
N ALA A 182 9.09 3.96 6.61
CA ALA A 182 7.76 3.36 6.55
C ALA A 182 7.04 3.44 7.91
N LEU A 183 7.78 3.24 9.02
CA LEU A 183 7.25 3.42 10.38
C LEU A 183 6.82 4.87 10.64
N LEU A 184 7.64 5.84 10.21
CA LEU A 184 7.30 7.26 10.38
C LEU A 184 6.12 7.68 9.50
N LEU A 185 6.06 7.21 8.26
CA LEU A 185 4.94 7.48 7.36
C LEU A 185 3.64 6.82 7.83
N ASP A 186 3.69 5.59 8.35
CA ASP A 186 2.53 4.91 8.95
C ASP A 186 1.96 5.72 10.12
N LYS A 187 2.82 6.23 11.01
CA LYS A 187 2.42 7.12 12.12
C LYS A 187 1.70 8.37 11.62
N VAL A 188 2.31 9.04 10.66
CA VAL A 188 1.78 10.30 10.09
C VAL A 188 0.44 10.07 9.40
N LEU A 189 0.33 9.03 8.57
CA LEU A 189 -0.91 8.71 7.86
C LEU A 189 -2.03 8.28 8.81
N ARG A 190 -1.73 7.58 9.91
CA ARG A 190 -2.74 7.21 10.92
C ARG A 190 -3.41 8.44 11.52
N VAL A 191 -2.65 9.51 11.80
CA VAL A 191 -3.22 10.77 12.30
C VAL A 191 -4.24 11.34 11.29
N GLU A 192 -3.88 11.38 10.01
CA GLU A 192 -4.77 11.88 8.96
C GLU A 192 -5.98 10.99 8.71
N LEU A 193 -5.82 9.67 8.81
CA LEU A 193 -6.91 8.71 8.66
C LEU A 193 -7.90 8.78 9.84
N VAL A 194 -7.41 8.91 11.07
CA VAL A 194 -8.27 9.15 12.24
C VAL A 194 -9.06 10.44 12.08
N ARG A 195 -8.42 11.50 11.59
CA ARG A 195 -9.08 12.78 11.32
C ARG A 195 -10.17 12.65 10.24
N ALA A 196 -9.86 12.00 9.12
CA ALA A 196 -10.80 11.83 8.02
C ALA A 196 -11.97 10.90 8.40
N GLY A 197 -11.74 9.99 9.35
CA GLY A 197 -12.70 8.97 9.76
C GLY A 197 -12.86 7.87 8.71
N CYS A 198 -13.62 6.83 9.08
CA CYS A 198 -13.86 5.70 8.19
C CYS A 198 -14.67 6.12 6.94
N PRO A 199 -14.32 5.58 5.76
CA PRO A 199 -15.10 5.82 4.55
C PRO A 199 -16.52 5.27 4.71
N LYS A 200 -17.51 6.01 4.20
CA LYS A 200 -18.94 5.61 4.24
C LYS A 200 -19.33 4.69 3.09
N GLN A 201 -18.55 4.70 2.01
CA GLN A 201 -18.77 3.90 0.81
C GLN A 201 -17.46 3.23 0.43
N LEU A 202 -17.56 2.02 -0.12
CA LEU A 202 -16.39 1.29 -0.56
C LEU A 202 -15.77 2.04 -1.75
N PRO A 203 -14.46 2.31 -1.73
CA PRO A 203 -13.77 2.97 -2.82
C PRO A 203 -14.08 2.35 -4.19
N LEU A 204 -14.11 3.18 -5.24
CA LEU A 204 -14.62 2.76 -6.55
C LEU A 204 -13.84 1.58 -7.14
N HIS A 205 -12.51 1.62 -7.09
CA HIS A 205 -11.64 0.55 -7.58
C HIS A 205 -11.84 -0.79 -6.85
N LEU A 206 -12.28 -0.76 -5.58
CA LEU A 206 -12.60 -2.00 -4.85
C LEU A 206 -13.98 -2.53 -5.24
N ARG A 207 -14.96 -1.64 -5.48
CA ARG A 207 -16.31 -2.04 -5.94
C ARG A 207 -16.31 -2.72 -7.30
N GLU A 208 -15.41 -2.30 -8.20
CA GLU A 208 -15.29 -2.84 -9.55
C GLU A 208 -14.35 -4.06 -9.62
N SER A 209 -13.64 -4.36 -8.52
CA SER A 209 -12.71 -5.48 -8.50
C SER A 209 -13.44 -6.83 -8.47
N SER A 210 -12.84 -7.81 -9.15
CA SER A 210 -13.30 -9.19 -9.13
C SER A 210 -12.47 -10.02 -8.15
N PRO A 211 -13.06 -11.03 -7.50
CA PRO A 211 -12.32 -11.92 -6.62
C PRO A 211 -11.25 -12.74 -7.38
N LEU A 212 -10.41 -13.44 -6.60
CA LEU A 212 -9.47 -14.41 -7.13
C LEU A 212 -10.20 -15.50 -7.94
N ALA A 213 -9.72 -15.77 -9.15
CA ALA A 213 -10.27 -16.77 -10.05
C ALA A 213 -10.02 -18.20 -9.53
N ASP A 214 -10.94 -19.15 -9.76
CA ASP A 214 -10.72 -20.54 -9.40
C ASP A 214 -10.04 -21.26 -10.57
N PRO A 215 -8.82 -21.81 -10.42
CA PRO A 215 -8.10 -22.39 -11.55
C PRO A 215 -8.79 -23.62 -12.15
N ARG A 216 -9.77 -24.23 -11.46
CA ARG A 216 -10.55 -25.36 -11.94
C ARG A 216 -11.64 -24.97 -12.93
N THR A 217 -12.07 -23.70 -12.92
CA THR A 217 -13.11 -23.17 -13.83
C THR A 217 -12.57 -22.11 -14.76
N ASP A 218 -11.65 -21.27 -14.28
CA ASP A 218 -11.21 -20.05 -14.94
C ASP A 218 -9.79 -20.17 -15.51
N GLY A 219 -9.11 -21.28 -15.25
CA GLY A 219 -7.76 -21.58 -15.73
C GLY A 219 -6.63 -21.11 -14.82
N ALA A 220 -5.47 -21.77 -14.96
CA ALA A 220 -4.29 -21.52 -14.11
C ALA A 220 -3.73 -20.10 -14.29
N ASP A 221 -3.74 -19.56 -15.51
CA ASP A 221 -3.21 -18.23 -15.82
C ASP A 221 -3.98 -17.13 -15.06
N ALA A 222 -5.32 -17.15 -15.13
CA ALA A 222 -6.17 -16.18 -14.45
C ALA A 222 -6.02 -16.22 -12.91
N PHE A 223 -5.80 -17.42 -12.36
CA PHE A 223 -5.52 -17.63 -10.94
C PHE A 223 -4.15 -17.10 -10.53
N ILE A 224 -3.08 -17.41 -11.28
CA ILE A 224 -1.71 -16.93 -11.00
C ILE A 224 -1.66 -15.40 -11.10
N SER A 225 -2.23 -14.82 -12.16
CA SER A 225 -2.37 -13.36 -12.32
C SER A 225 -3.13 -12.76 -11.13
N GLY A 226 -4.23 -13.39 -10.71
CA GLY A 226 -5.03 -12.94 -9.58
C GLY A 226 -4.29 -12.98 -8.24
N LEU A 227 -3.46 -14.01 -7.99
CA LEU A 227 -2.63 -14.10 -6.79
C LEU A 227 -1.60 -12.97 -6.67
N LEU A 228 -1.17 -12.41 -7.80
CA LEU A 228 -0.21 -11.31 -7.87
C LEU A 228 -0.85 -9.92 -7.86
N ALA A 229 -2.20 -9.85 -7.91
CA ALA A 229 -2.99 -8.63 -7.86
C ALA A 229 -3.61 -8.45 -6.46
N PRO A 230 -3.10 -7.54 -5.61
CA PRO A 230 -3.53 -7.42 -4.21
C PRO A 230 -5.02 -7.13 -4.05
N VAL A 231 -5.62 -6.34 -4.94
CA VAL A 231 -7.06 -6.06 -4.93
C VAL A 231 -7.94 -7.31 -5.09
N ARG A 232 -7.42 -8.35 -5.77
CA ARG A 232 -8.14 -9.61 -6.02
C ARG A 232 -7.86 -10.65 -4.93
N ALA A 233 -6.60 -10.79 -4.54
CA ALA A 233 -6.18 -11.83 -3.60
C ALA A 233 -6.33 -11.40 -2.13
N GLY A 234 -6.39 -10.09 -1.84
CA GLY A 234 -6.36 -9.57 -0.48
C GLY A 234 -4.97 -9.55 0.15
N ILE A 235 -3.93 -9.93 -0.59
CA ILE A 235 -2.56 -10.09 -0.09
C ILE A 235 -1.54 -9.43 -1.01
N ILE A 236 -0.44 -8.96 -0.44
CA ILE A 236 0.73 -8.48 -1.19
C ILE A 236 1.80 -9.55 -1.11
N LEU A 237 1.94 -10.31 -2.21
CA LEU A 237 2.95 -11.35 -2.36
C LEU A 237 4.22 -10.74 -2.95
N ALA A 238 5.30 -10.63 -2.17
CA ALA A 238 6.59 -10.09 -2.61
C ALA A 238 7.56 -11.22 -3.00
N ARG A 239 8.70 -10.89 -3.62
CA ARG A 239 9.75 -11.88 -3.92
C ARG A 239 10.32 -12.49 -2.64
N ALA A 240 10.45 -11.67 -1.60
CA ALA A 240 10.88 -12.11 -0.28
C ALA A 240 9.97 -13.19 0.31
N ASP A 241 8.65 -13.11 0.06
CA ASP A 241 7.71 -14.15 0.51
C ASP A 241 7.91 -15.45 -0.26
N LEU A 242 8.04 -15.37 -1.59
CA LEU A 242 8.30 -16.54 -2.42
C LEU A 242 9.59 -17.23 -2.00
N ALA A 243 10.65 -16.47 -1.71
CA ALA A 243 11.93 -17.00 -1.24
C ALA A 243 11.84 -17.63 0.15
N ARG A 244 11.13 -16.99 1.08
CA ARG A 244 10.89 -17.54 2.42
C ARG A 244 10.10 -18.83 2.35
N LEU A 245 8.96 -18.83 1.66
CA LEU A 245 8.07 -19.99 1.53
C LEU A 245 8.77 -21.14 0.78
N SER A 246 9.57 -20.84 -0.25
CA SER A 246 10.35 -21.88 -0.94
C SER A 246 11.40 -22.50 0.00
N SER A 247 12.09 -21.69 0.80
CA SER A 247 13.08 -22.17 1.76
C SER A 247 12.46 -23.03 2.86
N GLU A 248 11.28 -22.68 3.37
CA GLU A 248 10.55 -23.45 4.38
C GLU A 248 10.12 -24.84 3.87
N LEU A 249 9.95 -24.98 2.56
CA LEU A 249 9.49 -26.21 1.92
C LEU A 249 10.61 -27.00 1.24
N ASP A 250 11.85 -26.50 1.26
CA ASP A 250 13.00 -27.04 0.53
C ASP A 250 12.76 -27.12 -1.00
N LEU A 251 12.16 -26.08 -1.57
CA LEU A 251 11.88 -25.94 -3.00
C LEU A 251 12.90 -25.01 -3.68
N GLY A 252 13.23 -25.30 -4.93
CA GLY A 252 14.10 -24.45 -5.73
C GLY A 252 13.39 -23.16 -6.16
N LEU A 253 13.94 -22.00 -5.81
CA LEU A 253 13.50 -20.71 -6.32
C LEU A 253 14.30 -20.34 -7.57
N ARG A 254 13.61 -20.01 -8.68
CA ARG A 254 14.27 -19.41 -9.84
C ARG A 254 14.42 -17.91 -9.66
N ALA A 255 15.62 -17.40 -9.92
CA ALA A 255 15.83 -15.97 -10.08
C ALA A 255 15.12 -15.49 -11.36
N GLY A 256 14.33 -14.42 -11.24
CA GLY A 256 13.58 -13.85 -12.36
C GLY A 256 12.33 -13.14 -11.89
N GLU A 257 11.41 -12.82 -12.79
CA GLU A 257 10.15 -12.16 -12.44
C GLU A 257 9.33 -12.96 -11.43
N ARG A 258 8.62 -12.23 -10.56
CA ARG A 258 7.83 -12.79 -9.46
C ARG A 258 6.81 -13.83 -9.94
N ARG A 259 6.24 -13.61 -11.12
CA ARG A 259 5.31 -14.54 -11.76
C ARG A 259 5.94 -15.89 -12.10
N TYR A 260 7.09 -15.88 -12.77
CA TYR A 260 7.79 -17.11 -13.14
C TYR A 260 8.26 -17.88 -11.90
N ALA A 261 8.68 -17.18 -10.85
CA ALA A 261 9.01 -17.80 -9.57
C ALA A 261 7.79 -18.51 -8.96
N LEU A 262 6.61 -17.87 -8.96
CA LEU A 262 5.36 -18.46 -8.47
C LEU A 262 4.95 -19.70 -9.29
N GLU A 263 4.95 -19.60 -10.62
CA GLU A 263 4.68 -20.73 -11.52
C GLU A 263 5.61 -21.91 -11.27
N HIS A 264 6.91 -21.64 -11.12
CA HIS A 264 7.91 -22.67 -10.85
C HIS A 264 7.68 -23.38 -9.51
N LEU A 265 7.35 -22.64 -8.44
CA LEU A 265 7.08 -23.22 -7.12
C LEU A 265 5.81 -24.09 -7.15
N LEU A 266 4.74 -23.62 -7.79
CA LEU A 266 3.52 -24.39 -8.00
C LEU A 266 3.77 -25.67 -8.80
N SER A 267 4.65 -25.63 -9.81
CA SER A 267 4.97 -26.81 -10.62
C SER A 267 5.78 -27.89 -9.89
N GLN A 268 6.59 -27.52 -8.89
CA GLN A 268 7.41 -28.45 -8.11
C GLN A 268 6.57 -29.21 -7.08
N ASP A 269 5.76 -28.49 -6.30
CA ASP A 269 4.88 -29.06 -5.27
C ASP A 269 3.66 -28.16 -5.04
N SER A 270 2.64 -28.32 -5.90
CA SER A 270 1.42 -27.52 -5.81
C SER A 270 0.76 -27.61 -4.43
N SER A 271 0.57 -28.82 -3.89
CA SER A 271 -0.19 -28.99 -2.64
C SER A 271 0.50 -28.32 -1.45
N ARG A 272 1.79 -28.61 -1.19
CA ARG A 272 2.49 -28.01 -0.04
C ARG A 272 2.67 -26.51 -0.20
N PHE A 273 2.92 -26.04 -1.43
CA PHE A 273 3.09 -24.62 -1.69
C PHE A 273 1.77 -23.84 -1.52
N LEU A 274 0.66 -24.34 -2.07
CA LEU A 274 -0.68 -23.75 -1.88
C LEU A 274 -1.08 -23.72 -0.40
N GLN A 275 -0.77 -24.77 0.35
CA GLN A 275 -1.01 -24.81 1.80
C GLN A 275 -0.21 -23.73 2.55
N SER A 276 1.02 -23.47 2.13
CA SER A 276 1.88 -22.44 2.75
C SER A 276 1.44 -21.03 2.37
N LEU A 277 1.02 -20.82 1.11
CA LEU A 277 0.38 -19.56 0.68
C LEU A 277 -0.93 -19.29 1.42
N ALA A 278 -1.73 -20.32 1.73
CA ALA A 278 -2.96 -20.14 2.51
C ALA A 278 -2.66 -19.59 3.91
N THR A 279 -1.60 -20.08 4.56
CA THR A 279 -1.13 -19.58 5.84
C THR A 279 -0.65 -18.12 5.74
N GLU A 280 0.04 -17.76 4.66
CA GLU A 280 0.42 -16.36 4.41
C GLU A 280 -0.81 -15.46 4.20
N ALA A 281 -1.85 -15.96 3.53
CA ALA A 281 -3.10 -15.24 3.38
C ALA A 281 -3.85 -15.04 4.70
N ASP A 282 -3.88 -16.04 5.58
CA ASP A 282 -4.44 -15.90 6.93
C ASP A 282 -3.64 -14.87 7.77
N ARG A 283 -2.32 -14.86 7.63
CA ARG A 283 -1.46 -13.88 8.31
C ARG A 283 -1.78 -12.44 7.89
N GLN A 284 -1.87 -12.18 6.58
CA GLN A 284 -2.19 -10.84 6.08
C GLN A 284 -3.66 -10.45 6.33
N ALA A 285 -4.59 -11.42 6.37
CA ALA A 285 -5.96 -11.21 6.82
C ALA A 285 -6.01 -10.66 8.25
N ALA A 286 -5.19 -11.18 9.17
CA ALA A 286 -5.11 -10.64 10.54
C ALA A 286 -4.63 -9.17 10.56
N GLY A 287 -3.72 -8.79 9.66
CA GLY A 287 -3.30 -7.40 9.47
C GLY A 287 -4.46 -6.49 9.04
N HIS A 288 -5.29 -6.93 8.09
CA HIS A 288 -6.50 -6.19 7.67
C HIS A 288 -7.51 -6.05 8.81
N GLU A 289 -7.72 -7.11 9.58
CA GLU A 289 -8.59 -7.07 10.75
C GLU A 289 -8.12 -6.05 11.80
N HIS A 290 -6.81 -5.96 12.04
CA HIS A 290 -6.24 -4.94 12.93
C HIS A 290 -6.48 -3.49 12.45
N ARG A 291 -6.61 -3.29 11.13
CA ARG A 291 -6.90 -1.98 10.53
C ARG A 291 -8.39 -1.64 10.48
N ARG A 292 -9.30 -2.54 10.85
CA ARG A 292 -10.76 -2.32 10.77
C ARG A 292 -11.21 -1.03 11.46
N GLU A 293 -10.65 -0.72 12.63
CA GLU A 293 -10.99 0.51 13.36
C GLU A 293 -10.58 1.79 12.62
N LEU A 294 -9.60 1.73 11.72
CA LEU A 294 -9.07 2.87 10.98
C LEU A 294 -9.67 2.99 9.58
N LEU A 295 -9.92 1.86 8.91
CA LEU A 295 -10.30 1.81 7.49
C LEU A 295 -11.74 1.32 7.27
N GLY A 296 -12.41 0.81 8.30
CA GLY A 296 -13.79 0.32 8.24
C GLY A 296 -14.01 -0.67 7.09
N ILE A 297 -15.01 -0.38 6.25
CA ILE A 297 -15.41 -1.18 5.10
C ILE A 297 -14.28 -1.47 4.10
N THR A 298 -13.24 -0.62 4.05
CA THR A 298 -12.08 -0.86 3.18
C THR A 298 -11.23 -2.01 3.73
N ALA A 299 -10.99 -2.04 5.04
CA ALA A 299 -10.31 -3.17 5.68
C ALA A 299 -11.16 -4.45 5.60
N ASP A 300 -12.48 -4.36 5.75
CA ASP A 300 -13.37 -5.51 5.62
C ASP A 300 -13.31 -6.13 4.22
N PHE A 301 -13.28 -5.31 3.17
CA PHE A 301 -13.11 -5.80 1.79
C PHE A 301 -11.83 -6.64 1.63
N PHE A 302 -10.67 -6.12 2.03
CA PHE A 302 -9.41 -6.84 1.88
C PHE A 302 -9.31 -8.05 2.81
N LEU A 303 -9.91 -7.98 4.00
CA LEU A 303 -10.04 -9.11 4.90
C LEU A 303 -10.83 -10.25 4.26
N ASP A 304 -11.97 -9.94 3.66
CA ASP A 304 -12.83 -10.92 2.99
C ASP A 304 -12.11 -11.55 1.80
N GLN A 305 -11.40 -10.75 0.98
CA GLN A 305 -10.57 -11.27 -0.12
C GLN A 305 -9.47 -12.20 0.39
N ALA A 306 -8.71 -11.80 1.41
CA ALA A 306 -7.62 -12.62 1.96
C ALA A 306 -8.14 -13.94 2.55
N ARG A 307 -9.27 -13.92 3.27
CA ARG A 307 -9.93 -15.12 3.79
C ARG A 307 -10.48 -16.01 2.68
N ALA A 308 -11.06 -15.43 1.64
CA ALA A 308 -11.54 -16.17 0.46
C ALA A 308 -10.37 -16.85 -0.28
N THR A 309 -9.26 -16.13 -0.46
CA THR A 309 -8.01 -16.65 -1.02
C THR A 309 -7.47 -17.81 -0.21
N SER A 310 -7.31 -17.65 1.12
CA SER A 310 -6.87 -18.74 2.01
C SER A 310 -7.75 -19.98 1.87
N LYS A 311 -9.09 -19.80 1.89
CA LYS A 311 -10.05 -20.89 1.74
C LYS A 311 -9.93 -21.61 0.39
N LEU A 312 -9.75 -20.87 -0.70
CA LEU A 312 -9.56 -21.45 -2.03
C LEU A 312 -8.24 -22.24 -2.09
N LEU A 313 -7.15 -21.66 -1.61
CA LEU A 313 -5.83 -22.29 -1.58
C LEU A 313 -5.82 -23.62 -0.80
N ARG A 314 -6.48 -23.67 0.36
CA ARG A 314 -6.65 -24.90 1.16
C ARG A 314 -7.41 -25.98 0.40
N LYS A 315 -8.54 -25.61 -0.23
CA LYS A 315 -9.34 -26.56 -1.04
C LYS A 315 -8.53 -27.13 -2.22
N LEU A 316 -7.75 -26.30 -2.89
CA LEU A 316 -6.91 -26.72 -4.01
C LEU A 316 -5.77 -27.64 -3.54
N SER A 317 -5.17 -27.34 -2.39
CA SER A 317 -4.15 -28.17 -1.74
C SER A 317 -4.70 -29.57 -1.40
N GLU A 318 -5.83 -29.63 -0.68
CA GLU A 318 -6.51 -30.87 -0.26
C GLU A 318 -7.00 -31.71 -1.44
N GLY A 319 -7.46 -31.05 -2.50
CA GLY A 319 -7.91 -31.71 -3.73
C GLY A 319 -6.78 -32.21 -4.64
N GLY A 320 -5.51 -31.97 -4.28
CA GLY A 320 -4.35 -32.36 -5.09
C GLY A 320 -4.29 -31.64 -6.45
N ALA A 321 -4.81 -30.41 -6.52
CA ALA A 321 -4.84 -29.65 -7.77
C ALA A 321 -3.41 -29.37 -8.26
N ARG A 322 -3.09 -29.80 -9.48
CA ARG A 322 -1.85 -29.42 -10.16
C ARG A 322 -2.08 -28.11 -10.88
N ILE A 323 -1.44 -27.04 -10.40
CA ILE A 323 -1.51 -25.73 -11.04
C ILE A 323 -0.32 -25.61 -11.97
N THR A 324 -0.51 -26.03 -13.23
CA THR A 324 0.48 -25.85 -14.28
C THR A 324 -0.01 -24.80 -15.26
N ALA A 325 0.84 -23.83 -15.57
CA ALA A 325 0.67 -23.04 -16.78
C ALA A 325 0.95 -23.99 -17.96
N GLU A 326 -0.04 -24.75 -18.40
CA GLU A 326 0.05 -25.36 -19.73
C GLU A 326 0.15 -24.20 -20.72
N THR A 327 1.28 -24.11 -21.41
CA THR A 327 1.55 -23.15 -22.47
C THR A 327 0.36 -23.14 -23.42
N VAL A 328 -0.45 -22.07 -23.35
CA VAL A 328 -1.43 -21.77 -24.38
C VAL A 328 -0.63 -21.66 -25.68
N SER A 329 -0.90 -22.59 -26.60
CA SER A 329 -0.34 -22.61 -27.95
C SER A 329 -0.88 -21.45 -28.77
#